data_AF-A0A8M8UQD9-F1
#
_entry.id   AF-A0A8M8UQD9-F1
#
_cell.length_a   1.000
_cell.length_b   1.000
_cell.length_c   1.000
_cell.angle_alpha   90.00
_cell.angle_beta   90.00
_cell.angle_gamma   90.00
#
_symmetry.space_group_name_H-M   'P 1'
#
loop_
_entity.id
_entity.type
_entity.pdbx_description
1 polymer ?
#
loop_
_entity_poly.entity_id
_entity_poly.type
_entity_poly.pdbx_seq_one_letter_code
_entity_poly.pdbx_strand_id
1 'polypeptide(L)'
;MNEQESISYLTQQQAAEIDDLLMGNLGFSIDQLMELAGLSVASAVAEVYKPSEYNRVLVICGPGNNGGDGLVAARHLHHFGYKPSIWYPKRTPKPLYAGLVTQLESLSVPFISIDSLPQEFLNFDIIVDAIFGFSFQGNPRPPFDDLIMSMASLSAHYPEHQKSPVIVSVDIPSGWHVEDGDRSGDGTRPDMLVSLTAPKLCARTFSGRYHFLGGRFVPPSVMQKYKLRLPKYPGTAMCVQIGNSCQIKVEDPVPAKFLQKNVEADPFLQFQKWFDDAVATGLKDPDAMALSTANKDGKPCVSPILLSFFLLQIIIGQNSSRMVQLKKVDREGFVWCSNYGSRKGHEIAENPHASLLFYWNTLNRQDLTIEA
;
A
#
# COMPACT_ATOMS: atom_id res chain seq x y z
N MET A 1 -2.38 -6.68 -30.04
CA MET A 1 -1.23 -5.79 -29.80
C MET A 1 -1.49 -5.07 -28.49
N ASN A 2 -0.92 -5.55 -27.39
CA ASN A 2 -1.05 -4.90 -26.07
C ASN A 2 0.30 -4.23 -25.76
N GLU A 3 0.47 -2.99 -26.20
CA GLU A 3 1.43 -2.09 -25.58
C GLU A 3 0.69 -1.43 -24.41
N GLN A 4 0.84 -1.98 -23.20
CA GLN A 4 0.73 -1.13 -22.00
C GLN A 4 1.85 -0.10 -22.11
N GLU A 5 1.54 1.06 -22.69
CA GLU A 5 2.51 2.11 -22.96
C GLU A 5 3.27 2.45 -21.67
N SER A 6 4.57 2.21 -21.67
CA SER A 6 5.44 2.43 -20.51
C SER A 6 5.50 3.92 -20.15
N ILE A 7 5.31 4.22 -18.87
CA ILE A 7 5.48 5.55 -18.29
C ILE A 7 6.85 6.14 -18.66
N SER A 8 6.91 7.43 -18.95
CA SER A 8 8.18 8.11 -19.26
C SER A 8 9.02 8.33 -18.00
N TYR A 9 10.34 8.19 -18.14
CA TYR A 9 11.32 8.47 -17.10
C TYR A 9 12.26 9.58 -17.57
N LEU A 10 12.59 10.52 -16.70
CA LEU A 10 13.41 11.70 -17.00
C LEU A 10 14.88 11.48 -16.66
N THR A 11 15.76 12.00 -17.51
CA THR A 11 17.16 12.26 -17.14
C THR A 11 17.24 13.40 -16.12
N GLN A 12 18.38 13.54 -15.45
CA GLN A 12 18.60 14.67 -14.53
C GLN A 12 18.46 16.01 -15.26
N GLN A 13 19.00 16.09 -16.48
CA GLN A 13 18.92 17.28 -17.33
C GLN A 13 17.47 17.61 -17.68
N GLN A 14 16.68 16.64 -18.14
CA GLN A 14 15.28 16.88 -18.51
C GLN A 14 14.43 17.34 -17.31
N ALA A 15 14.69 16.76 -16.13
CA ALA A 15 14.01 17.19 -14.91
C ALA A 15 14.31 18.66 -14.59
N ALA A 16 15.59 19.07 -14.68
CA ALA A 16 15.98 20.47 -14.47
C ALA A 16 15.34 21.42 -15.49
N GLU A 17 15.36 21.05 -16.78
CA GLU A 17 14.75 21.87 -17.84
C GLU A 17 13.23 22.03 -17.69
N ILE A 18 12.54 20.99 -17.22
CA ILE A 18 11.09 21.05 -16.95
C ILE A 18 10.81 21.98 -15.76
N ASP A 19 11.58 21.86 -14.68
CA ASP A 19 11.45 22.72 -13.51
C ASP A 19 11.67 24.20 -13.87
N ASP A 20 12.73 24.49 -14.63
CA ASP A 20 13.01 25.85 -15.14
C ASP A 20 11.90 26.38 -16.03
N LEU A 21 11.30 25.52 -16.86
CA LEU A 21 10.19 25.90 -17.73
C LEU A 21 8.91 26.22 -16.93
N LEU A 22 8.61 25.41 -15.91
CA LEU A 22 7.45 25.60 -15.03
C LEU A 22 7.58 26.92 -14.26
N MET A 23 8.73 27.15 -13.64
CA MET A 23 8.96 28.33 -12.81
C MET A 23 9.25 29.62 -13.60
N GLY A 24 9.76 29.47 -14.82
CA GLY A 24 10.01 30.58 -15.73
C GLY A 24 8.78 30.92 -16.56
N ASN A 25 8.76 30.43 -17.80
CA ASN A 25 7.81 30.88 -18.82
C ASN A 25 6.35 30.53 -18.52
N LEU A 26 6.10 29.52 -17.69
CA LEU A 26 4.75 29.07 -17.34
C LEU A 26 4.21 29.71 -16.06
N GLY A 27 5.03 30.50 -15.36
CA GLY A 27 4.59 31.40 -14.30
C GLY A 27 4.21 30.73 -12.97
N PHE A 28 4.57 29.46 -12.76
CA PHE A 28 4.40 28.84 -11.45
C PHE A 28 5.41 29.40 -10.45
N SER A 29 4.97 29.73 -9.24
CA SER A 29 5.93 30.03 -8.17
C SER A 29 6.48 28.73 -7.57
N ILE A 30 7.68 28.82 -6.98
CA ILE A 30 8.25 27.70 -6.21
C ILE A 30 7.29 27.25 -5.11
N ASP A 31 6.67 28.21 -4.42
CA ASP A 31 5.74 27.93 -3.31
C ASP A 31 4.53 27.12 -3.78
N GLN A 32 3.98 27.43 -4.96
CA GLN A 32 2.84 26.71 -5.54
C GLN A 32 3.20 25.26 -5.89
N LEU A 33 4.34 25.05 -6.56
CA LEU A 33 4.78 23.71 -6.95
C LEU A 33 5.12 22.86 -5.72
N MET A 34 5.82 23.45 -4.75
CA MET A 34 6.21 22.81 -3.50
C MET A 34 4.98 22.45 -2.64
N GLU A 35 3.97 23.32 -2.58
CA GLU A 35 2.73 23.03 -1.85
C GLU A 35 2.01 21.80 -2.43
N LEU A 36 1.92 21.73 -3.76
CA LEU A 36 1.28 20.62 -4.47
C LEU A 36 2.13 19.33 -4.37
N ALA A 37 3.44 19.45 -4.45
CA ALA A 37 4.36 18.32 -4.30
C ALA A 37 4.27 17.69 -2.90
N GLY A 38 4.40 18.50 -1.84
CA GLY A 38 4.28 17.99 -0.48
C GLY A 38 2.88 17.44 -0.16
N LEU A 39 1.82 18.05 -0.70
CA LEU A 39 0.47 17.47 -0.63
C LEU A 39 0.39 16.10 -1.32
N SER A 40 1.00 15.93 -2.49
CA SER A 40 1.05 14.63 -3.18
C SER A 40 1.79 13.58 -2.35
N VAL A 41 2.91 13.94 -1.69
CA VAL A 41 3.66 13.04 -0.81
C VAL A 41 2.80 12.62 0.38
N ALA A 42 2.19 13.57 1.10
CA ALA A 42 1.34 13.27 2.24
C ALA A 42 0.13 12.40 1.83
N SER A 43 -0.43 12.66 0.64
CA SER A 43 -1.56 11.91 0.09
C SER A 43 -1.17 10.46 -0.23
N ALA A 44 0.00 10.23 -0.83
CA ALA A 44 0.52 8.89 -1.13
C ALA A 44 0.77 8.08 0.15
N VAL A 45 1.33 8.73 1.18
CA VAL A 45 1.48 8.12 2.52
C VAL A 45 0.13 7.72 3.09
N ALA A 46 -0.87 8.62 3.05
CA ALA A 46 -2.20 8.36 3.61
C ALA A 46 -3.02 7.31 2.85
N GLU A 47 -2.76 7.15 1.55
CA GLU A 47 -3.37 6.12 0.73
C GLU A 47 -3.00 4.72 1.23
N VAL A 48 -1.74 4.52 1.61
CA VAL A 48 -1.19 3.20 1.99
C VAL A 48 -1.13 2.98 3.50
N TYR A 49 -0.54 3.89 4.26
CA TYR A 49 -0.19 3.67 5.67
C TYR A 49 -1.16 4.37 6.60
N LYS A 50 -2.20 3.69 7.10
CA LYS A 50 -3.25 4.34 7.89
C LYS A 50 -2.73 4.89 9.24
N PRO A 51 -3.17 6.08 9.70
CA PRO A 51 -2.73 6.66 10.98
C PRO A 51 -2.99 5.77 12.20
N SER A 52 -3.98 4.88 12.12
CA SER A 52 -4.27 3.89 13.17
C SER A 52 -3.15 2.87 13.38
N GLU A 53 -2.29 2.66 12.39
CA GLU A 53 -1.22 1.64 12.38
C GLU A 53 0.18 2.23 12.19
N TYR A 54 0.27 3.40 11.56
CA TYR A 54 1.49 4.12 11.25
C TYR A 54 1.29 5.58 11.64
N ASN A 55 1.41 5.89 12.92
CA ASN A 55 1.04 7.19 13.45
C ASN A 55 2.24 8.14 13.54
N ARG A 56 3.36 7.61 14.02
CA ARG A 56 4.58 8.39 14.33
C ARG A 56 5.40 8.52 13.07
N VAL A 57 5.54 9.75 12.56
CA VAL A 57 6.25 10.01 11.32
C VAL A 57 7.48 10.87 11.61
N LEU A 58 8.65 10.40 11.22
CA LEU A 58 9.85 11.24 11.17
C LEU A 58 9.99 11.79 9.76
N VAL A 59 10.06 13.11 9.62
CA VAL A 59 10.34 13.77 8.33
C VAL A 59 11.74 14.38 8.37
N ILE A 60 12.60 13.87 7.50
CA ILE A 60 14.02 14.25 7.44
C ILE A 60 14.20 15.21 6.26
N CYS A 61 14.39 16.49 6.57
CA CYS A 61 14.47 17.55 5.58
C CYS A 61 15.92 17.91 5.25
N GLY A 62 16.26 17.90 3.97
CA GLY A 62 17.52 18.45 3.48
C GLY A 62 17.48 19.97 3.25
N PRO A 63 18.59 20.58 2.84
CA PRO A 63 18.70 22.04 2.75
C PRO A 63 17.99 22.66 1.53
N GLY A 64 17.57 21.86 0.55
CA GLY A 64 17.03 22.33 -0.73
C GLY A 64 15.51 22.19 -0.88
N ASN A 65 15.04 22.22 -2.13
CA ASN A 65 13.62 22.12 -2.47
C ASN A 65 13.00 20.82 -1.93
N ASN A 66 13.70 19.68 -2.04
CA ASN A 66 13.21 18.40 -1.50
C ASN A 66 12.91 18.47 0.00
N GLY A 67 13.74 19.20 0.76
CA GLY A 67 13.49 19.44 2.18
C GLY A 67 12.24 20.29 2.41
N GLY A 68 12.01 21.30 1.56
CA GLY A 68 10.77 22.07 1.53
C GLY A 68 9.53 21.22 1.24
N ASP A 69 9.62 20.31 0.25
CA ASP A 69 8.55 19.34 -0.05
C ASP A 69 8.26 18.47 1.19
N GLY A 70 9.31 18.05 1.91
CA GLY A 70 9.19 17.36 3.20
C GLY A 70 8.47 18.18 4.27
N LEU A 71 8.81 19.47 4.43
CA LEU A 71 8.14 20.36 5.40
C LEU A 71 6.65 20.52 5.08
N VAL A 72 6.30 20.70 3.81
CA VAL A 72 4.91 20.75 3.34
C VAL A 72 4.21 19.41 3.60
N ALA A 73 4.84 18.29 3.24
CA ALA A 73 4.30 16.96 3.47
C ALA A 73 4.02 16.73 4.96
N ALA A 74 4.92 17.13 5.84
CA ALA A 74 4.74 17.02 7.29
C ALA A 74 3.52 17.82 7.78
N ARG A 75 3.31 19.03 7.28
CA ARG A 75 2.14 19.85 7.62
C ARG A 75 0.85 19.16 7.20
N HIS A 76 0.78 18.64 5.97
CA HIS A 76 -0.40 17.90 5.51
C HIS A 76 -0.61 16.61 6.28
N LEU A 77 0.44 15.86 6.60
CA LEU A 77 0.36 14.66 7.44
C LEU A 77 -0.20 14.97 8.83
N HIS A 78 0.19 16.10 9.44
CA HIS A 78 -0.44 16.55 10.68
C HIS A 78 -1.96 16.74 10.50
N HIS A 79 -2.39 17.43 9.43
CA HIS A 79 -3.81 17.61 9.14
C HIS A 79 -4.55 16.30 8.81
N PHE A 80 -3.84 15.28 8.31
CA PHE A 80 -4.39 13.95 8.05
C PHE A 80 -4.46 13.06 9.29
N GLY A 81 -4.02 13.53 10.45
CA GLY A 81 -4.13 12.84 11.74
C GLY A 81 -2.90 12.04 12.14
N TYR A 82 -1.77 12.20 11.45
CA TYR A 82 -0.48 11.64 11.87
C TYR A 82 0.18 12.52 12.94
N LYS A 83 1.22 11.97 13.57
CA LYS A 83 2.11 12.69 14.50
C LYS A 83 3.49 12.87 13.88
N PRO A 84 3.68 13.86 12.99
CA PRO A 84 4.98 14.14 12.41
C PRO A 84 5.94 14.74 13.45
N SER A 85 7.23 14.46 13.28
CA SER A 85 8.36 15.11 13.93
C SER A 85 9.40 15.44 12.86
N ILE A 86 10.00 16.62 12.93
CA ILE A 86 10.89 17.11 11.89
C ILE A 86 12.34 17.02 12.34
N TRP A 87 13.21 16.55 11.46
CA TRP A 87 14.63 16.80 11.58
C TRP A 87 15.11 17.63 10.40
N TYR A 88 15.55 18.85 10.69
CA TYR A 88 15.96 19.82 9.68
C TYR A 88 17.26 20.53 10.10
N PRO A 89 18.42 19.86 9.97
CA PRO A 89 19.68 20.28 10.58
C PRO A 89 20.37 21.43 9.83
N LYS A 90 20.13 21.54 8.53
CA LYS A 90 20.69 22.59 7.67
C LYS A 90 19.57 23.41 7.06
N ARG A 91 19.10 24.40 7.82
CA ARG A 91 18.04 25.31 7.39
C ARG A 91 18.59 26.34 6.40
N THR A 92 18.00 26.41 5.22
CA THR A 92 18.39 27.43 4.24
C THR A 92 17.76 28.78 4.59
N PRO A 93 18.53 29.88 4.68
CA PRO A 93 18.04 31.17 5.12
C PRO A 93 17.29 31.89 3.98
N LYS A 94 16.16 31.33 3.55
CA LYS A 94 15.23 31.94 2.59
C LYS A 94 13.85 32.11 3.23
N PRO A 95 13.12 33.20 2.94
CA PRO A 95 11.78 33.45 3.51
C PRO A 95 10.79 32.29 3.31
N LEU A 96 10.84 31.63 2.16
CA LEU A 96 10.03 30.44 1.87
C LEU A 96 10.17 29.36 2.95
N TYR A 97 11.41 28.89 3.21
CA TYR A 97 11.64 27.84 4.20
C TYR A 97 11.36 28.29 5.64
N ALA A 98 11.67 29.55 5.96
CA ALA A 98 11.33 30.12 7.27
C ALA A 98 9.80 30.15 7.50
N GLY A 99 9.03 30.47 6.46
CA GLY A 99 7.58 30.41 6.47
C GLY A 99 7.05 29.00 6.71
N LEU A 100 7.59 27.99 6.01
CA LEU A 100 7.21 26.58 6.21
C LEU A 100 7.51 26.09 7.63
N VAL A 101 8.67 26.47 8.18
CA VAL A 101 9.01 26.17 9.59
C VAL A 101 8.01 26.84 10.54
N THR A 102 7.69 28.12 10.33
CA THR A 102 6.73 28.86 11.17
C THR A 102 5.34 28.21 11.14
N GLN A 103 4.90 27.69 9.99
CA GLN A 103 3.64 26.98 9.86
C GLN A 103 3.62 25.68 10.65
N LEU A 104 4.72 24.92 10.68
CA LEU A 104 4.83 23.69 11.47
C LEU A 104 4.89 23.98 12.96
N GLU A 105 5.64 25.01 13.36
CA GLU A 105 5.74 25.46 14.75
C GLU A 105 4.38 25.96 15.28
N SER A 106 3.59 26.67 14.46
CA SER A 106 2.24 27.12 14.85
C SER A 106 1.25 25.97 15.05
N LEU A 107 1.48 24.83 14.37
CA LEU A 107 0.76 23.57 14.58
C LEU A 107 1.33 22.72 15.72
N SER A 108 2.35 23.22 16.44
CA SER A 108 3.08 22.51 17.49
C SER A 108 3.70 21.19 17.02
N VAL A 109 4.10 21.11 15.74
CA VAL A 109 4.86 19.96 15.23
C VAL A 109 6.30 20.04 15.77
N PRO A 110 6.80 19.01 16.47
CA PRO A 110 8.11 19.04 17.10
C PRO A 110 9.26 19.00 16.08
N PHE A 111 10.30 19.79 16.34
CA PHE A 111 11.59 19.70 15.66
C PHE A 111 12.60 18.99 16.58
N ILE A 112 13.13 17.86 16.14
CA ILE A 112 14.11 17.05 16.85
C ILE A 112 15.47 17.74 16.82
N SER A 113 16.20 17.66 17.93
CA SER A 113 17.57 18.19 18.00
C SER A 113 18.50 17.48 17.02
N ILE A 114 19.49 18.20 16.52
CA ILE A 114 20.40 17.72 15.47
C ILE A 114 21.19 16.49 15.95
N ASP A 115 21.53 16.44 17.24
CA ASP A 115 22.43 15.45 17.82
C ASP A 115 21.75 14.10 18.18
N SER A 116 20.44 13.95 17.95
CA SER A 116 19.63 12.89 18.57
C SER A 116 19.39 11.63 17.70
N LEU A 117 19.71 11.67 16.40
CA LEU A 117 19.00 10.84 15.41
C LEU A 117 19.61 9.52 14.88
N PRO A 118 20.75 8.97 15.34
CA PRO A 118 21.09 7.59 14.98
C PRO A 118 20.30 6.52 15.76
N GLN A 119 19.84 6.81 16.98
CA GLN A 119 19.25 5.80 17.88
C GLN A 119 17.72 5.84 17.98
N GLU A 120 17.07 6.91 17.49
CA GLU A 120 15.65 7.15 17.69
C GLU A 120 14.75 6.69 16.53
N PHE A 121 15.29 6.15 15.43
CA PHE A 121 14.47 5.72 14.28
C PHE A 121 13.37 4.72 14.65
N LEU A 122 13.61 3.86 15.64
CA LEU A 122 12.66 2.87 16.15
C LEU A 122 11.45 3.47 16.86
N ASN A 123 11.53 4.75 17.22
CA ASN A 123 10.40 5.49 17.79
C ASN A 123 9.40 5.97 16.73
N PHE A 124 9.65 5.67 15.45
CA PHE A 124 8.81 6.08 14.34
C PHE A 124 8.28 4.86 13.59
N ASP A 125 7.11 5.02 12.98
CA ASP A 125 6.50 4.01 12.14
C ASP A 125 6.81 4.27 10.66
N ILE A 126 7.00 5.55 10.30
CA ILE A 126 7.35 6.03 8.96
C ILE A 126 8.54 6.99 9.05
N ILE A 127 9.50 6.83 8.16
CA ILE A 127 10.58 7.79 7.91
C ILE A 127 10.39 8.36 6.51
N VAL A 128 10.09 9.65 6.42
CA VAL A 128 10.02 10.39 5.15
C VAL A 128 11.41 10.95 4.85
N ASP A 129 12.03 10.36 3.83
CA ASP A 129 13.30 10.79 3.26
C ASP A 129 13.07 11.95 2.28
N ALA A 130 13.28 13.17 2.77
CA ALA A 130 13.17 14.41 2.02
C ALA A 130 14.53 15.16 2.01
N ILE A 131 15.64 14.42 1.97
CA ILE A 131 16.99 15.00 2.08
C ILE A 131 17.44 15.58 0.74
N PHE A 132 17.61 14.73 -0.28
CA PHE A 132 18.17 15.11 -1.57
C PHE A 132 17.25 14.68 -2.71
N GLY A 133 16.83 15.65 -3.53
CA GLY A 133 16.06 15.40 -4.75
C GLY A 133 16.94 15.34 -5.99
N PHE A 134 16.32 15.35 -7.17
CA PHE A 134 17.00 15.18 -8.47
C PHE A 134 18.11 16.22 -8.77
N SER A 135 18.09 17.41 -8.17
CA SER A 135 19.09 18.45 -8.43
C SER A 135 20.39 18.26 -7.64
N PHE A 136 20.45 17.31 -6.72
CA PHE A 136 21.65 17.04 -5.94
C PHE A 136 22.77 16.45 -6.81
N GLN A 137 24.00 16.90 -6.56
CA GLN A 137 25.21 16.44 -7.24
C GLN A 137 26.32 16.15 -6.23
N GLY A 138 27.08 15.09 -6.47
CA GLY A 138 28.19 14.65 -5.63
C GLY A 138 27.76 13.71 -4.50
N ASN A 139 28.63 13.57 -3.50
CA ASN A 139 28.40 12.68 -2.36
C ASN A 139 27.74 13.42 -1.19
N PRO A 140 26.84 12.76 -0.44
CA PRO A 140 26.37 13.26 0.85
C PRO A 140 27.53 13.67 1.76
N ARG A 141 27.31 14.69 2.58
CA ARG A 141 28.29 15.22 3.55
C ARG A 141 27.64 15.36 4.92
N PRO A 142 28.42 15.48 6.01
CA PRO A 142 27.86 15.61 7.35
C PRO A 142 26.87 16.77 7.45
N PRO A 143 25.74 16.61 8.16
CA PRO A 143 25.35 15.44 8.97
C PRO A 143 24.49 14.40 8.20
N PHE A 144 24.44 14.44 6.87
CA PHE A 144 23.51 13.61 6.08
C PHE A 144 24.11 12.27 5.64
N ASP A 145 25.43 12.15 5.53
CA ASP A 145 26.13 10.93 5.14
C ASP A 145 25.88 9.78 6.13
N ASP A 146 26.23 9.96 7.41
CA ASP A 146 26.03 8.93 8.45
C ASP A 146 24.56 8.58 8.64
N LEU A 147 23.68 9.57 8.46
CA LEU A 147 22.23 9.38 8.55
C LEU A 147 21.71 8.47 7.43
N ILE A 148 22.11 8.73 6.18
CA ILE A 148 21.71 7.92 5.02
C ILE A 148 22.23 6.48 5.18
N MET A 149 23.45 6.29 5.66
CA MET A 149 24.00 4.96 5.95
C MET A 149 23.21 4.25 7.06
N SER A 150 22.83 4.98 8.11
CA SER A 150 22.00 4.45 9.20
C SER A 150 20.61 4.02 8.69
N MET A 151 20.00 4.84 7.82
CA MET A 151 18.73 4.53 7.16
C MET A 151 18.82 3.30 6.25
N ALA A 152 19.91 3.16 5.49
CA ALA A 152 20.12 1.98 4.64
C ALA A 152 20.28 0.69 5.44
N SER A 153 20.85 0.79 6.64
CA SER A 153 21.07 -0.35 7.54
C SER A 153 19.82 -0.79 8.31
N LEU A 154 18.71 -0.04 8.22
CA LEU A 154 17.45 -0.33 8.92
C LEU A 154 16.85 -1.68 8.50
N SER A 155 17.08 -2.16 7.29
CA SER A 155 16.52 -3.45 6.85
C SER A 155 17.29 -4.67 7.38
N ALA A 156 18.53 -4.49 7.85
CA ALA A 156 19.45 -5.59 8.17
C ALA A 156 19.61 -5.90 9.68
N HIS A 157 19.20 -5.00 10.58
CA HIS A 157 19.65 -5.01 11.97
C HIS A 157 18.57 -5.17 13.05
N TYR A 158 17.36 -5.61 12.71
CA TYR A 158 16.27 -5.64 13.70
C TYR A 158 15.85 -7.04 14.18
N PRO A 159 15.71 -7.22 15.51
CA PRO A 159 15.25 -8.48 16.08
C PRO A 159 13.82 -8.79 15.64
N GLU A 160 13.49 -10.08 15.47
CA GLU A 160 12.22 -10.62 14.94
C GLU A 160 10.93 -10.12 15.62
N HIS A 161 11.02 -9.37 16.72
CA HIS A 161 9.90 -9.00 17.56
C HIS A 161 9.52 -7.50 17.52
N GLN A 162 10.19 -6.66 16.73
CA GLN A 162 9.87 -5.23 16.63
C GLN A 162 9.59 -4.81 15.18
N LYS A 163 8.49 -4.09 14.97
CA LYS A 163 8.11 -3.53 13.66
C LYS A 163 9.11 -2.43 13.28
N SER A 164 9.92 -2.67 12.26
CA SER A 164 10.83 -1.66 11.70
C SER A 164 10.05 -0.53 11.02
N PRO A 165 10.54 0.73 11.09
CA PRO A 165 9.94 1.82 10.34
C PRO A 165 10.01 1.57 8.84
N VAL A 166 8.98 2.01 8.11
CA VAL A 166 9.02 2.04 6.64
C VAL A 166 9.64 3.34 6.15
N ILE A 167 10.45 3.27 5.09
CA ILE A 167 11.06 4.46 4.47
C ILE A 167 10.22 4.89 3.27
N VAL A 168 9.89 6.18 3.20
CA VAL A 168 9.18 6.84 2.10
C VAL A 168 10.10 7.90 1.51
N SER A 169 10.62 7.70 0.30
CA SER A 169 11.49 8.67 -0.35
C SER A 169 10.71 9.64 -1.23
N VAL A 170 10.99 10.93 -1.03
CA VAL A 170 10.45 12.04 -1.82
C VAL A 170 11.33 12.24 -3.04
N ASP A 171 10.70 12.12 -4.20
CA ASP A 171 11.25 12.25 -5.54
C ASP A 171 12.25 11.18 -5.97
N ILE A 172 13.34 11.04 -5.22
CA ILE A 172 14.44 10.10 -5.40
C ILE A 172 14.93 9.65 -4.02
N PRO A 173 15.32 8.37 -3.82
CA PRO A 173 15.95 7.96 -2.58
C PRO A 173 17.28 8.69 -2.36
N SER A 174 17.43 9.34 -1.21
CA SER A 174 18.63 10.13 -0.92
C SER A 174 19.87 9.25 -0.89
N GLY A 175 20.91 9.70 -1.60
CA GLY A 175 22.15 8.95 -1.81
C GLY A 175 22.21 8.17 -3.13
N TRP A 176 21.08 7.99 -3.83
CA TRP A 176 21.08 7.36 -5.15
C TRP A 176 21.58 8.32 -6.24
N HIS A 177 22.20 7.77 -7.28
CA HIS A 177 22.43 8.50 -8.52
C HIS A 177 21.09 8.70 -9.25
N VAL A 178 20.83 9.92 -9.73
CA VAL A 178 19.55 10.32 -10.33
C VAL A 178 19.15 9.47 -11.55
N GLU A 179 20.12 8.89 -12.25
CA GLU A 179 19.87 8.07 -13.43
C GLU A 179 20.14 6.59 -13.23
N ASP A 180 21.16 6.24 -12.45
CA ASP A 180 21.61 4.85 -12.32
C ASP A 180 21.11 4.18 -11.03
N GLY A 181 20.44 4.94 -10.17
CA GLY A 181 20.00 4.47 -8.87
C GLY A 181 21.16 4.23 -7.91
N ASP A 182 21.05 3.17 -7.12
CA ASP A 182 22.05 2.79 -6.14
C ASP A 182 23.29 2.17 -6.81
N ARG A 183 24.32 2.99 -7.02
CA ARG A 183 25.58 2.55 -7.65
C ARG A 183 26.47 1.72 -6.72
N SER A 184 26.37 1.92 -5.40
CA SER A 184 27.22 1.26 -4.41
C SER A 184 26.60 -0.02 -3.85
N GLY A 185 25.28 -0.19 -3.99
CA GLY A 185 24.55 -1.38 -3.54
C GLY A 185 24.20 -1.36 -2.04
N ASP A 186 24.67 -0.34 -1.32
CA ASP A 186 24.45 -0.08 0.10
C ASP A 186 23.53 1.13 0.34
N GLY A 187 22.88 1.63 -0.72
CA GLY A 187 21.94 2.74 -0.63
C GLY A 187 20.66 2.38 0.12
N THR A 188 19.88 3.40 0.48
CA THR A 188 18.58 3.23 1.14
C THR A 188 17.65 2.32 0.32
N ARG A 189 16.78 1.61 1.03
CA ARG A 189 15.78 0.70 0.45
C ARG A 189 14.38 1.19 0.84
N PRO A 190 13.87 2.24 0.16
CA PRO A 190 12.54 2.75 0.46
C PRO A 190 11.47 1.70 0.16
N ASP A 191 10.48 1.64 1.04
CA ASP A 191 9.28 0.85 0.81
C ASP A 191 8.31 1.59 -0.12
N MET A 192 8.31 2.92 -0.05
CA MET A 192 7.59 3.79 -0.96
C MET A 192 8.50 4.82 -1.62
N LEU A 193 8.34 5.01 -2.93
CA LEU A 193 8.91 6.12 -3.68
C LEU A 193 7.78 7.01 -4.21
N VAL A 194 7.83 8.32 -3.94
CA VAL A 194 6.89 9.28 -4.52
C VAL A 194 7.64 10.16 -5.53
N SER A 195 7.58 9.79 -6.80
CA SER A 195 8.17 10.61 -7.87
C SER A 195 7.33 11.86 -8.13
N LEU A 196 7.98 13.02 -8.22
CA LEU A 196 7.31 14.30 -8.48
C LEU A 196 7.47 14.70 -9.95
N THR A 197 6.41 15.30 -10.54
CA THR A 197 6.33 15.74 -11.94
C THR A 197 6.33 14.58 -12.94
N ALA A 198 7.42 13.81 -12.97
CA ALA A 198 7.56 12.52 -13.63
C ALA A 198 8.68 11.71 -12.94
N PRO A 199 8.68 10.37 -13.03
CA PRO A 199 9.74 9.54 -12.48
C PRO A 199 11.11 9.88 -13.08
N LYS A 200 12.16 9.88 -12.25
CA LYS A 200 13.55 9.99 -12.73
C LYS A 200 14.08 8.61 -13.09
N LEU A 201 15.09 8.54 -13.96
CA LEU A 201 15.64 7.29 -14.48
C LEU A 201 16.04 6.28 -13.38
N CYS A 202 16.55 6.74 -12.24
CA CYS A 202 16.87 5.89 -11.09
C CYS A 202 15.69 5.05 -10.61
N ALA A 203 14.46 5.55 -10.74
CA ALA A 203 13.25 4.87 -10.30
C ALA A 203 12.99 3.56 -11.08
N ARG A 204 13.67 3.31 -12.20
CA ARG A 204 13.64 2.00 -12.88
C ARG A 204 14.25 0.88 -12.05
N THR A 205 15.17 1.22 -11.16
CA THR A 205 15.85 0.28 -10.25
C THR A 205 15.15 0.18 -8.89
N PHE A 206 14.08 0.96 -8.68
CA PHE A 206 13.28 0.91 -7.46
C PHE A 206 12.58 -0.45 -7.35
N SER A 207 12.69 -1.06 -6.17
CA SER A 207 12.17 -2.39 -5.86
C SER A 207 11.27 -2.43 -4.62
N GLY A 208 10.91 -1.27 -4.06
CA GLY A 208 9.97 -1.18 -2.96
C GLY A 208 8.53 -1.50 -3.38
N ARG A 209 7.64 -1.66 -2.40
CA ARG A 209 6.26 -2.10 -2.63
C ARG A 209 5.38 -1.07 -3.33
N TYR A 210 5.67 0.22 -3.11
CA TYR A 210 4.78 1.30 -3.53
C TYR A 210 5.52 2.37 -4.32
N HIS A 211 5.20 2.53 -5.60
CA HIS A 211 5.69 3.66 -6.40
C HIS A 211 4.51 4.56 -6.74
N PHE A 212 4.55 5.82 -6.31
CA PHE A 212 3.54 6.81 -6.62
C PHE A 212 4.11 7.91 -7.52
N LEU A 213 3.26 8.42 -8.40
CA LEU A 213 3.47 9.65 -9.13
C LEU A 213 2.64 10.76 -8.47
N GLY A 214 3.31 11.83 -8.07
CA GLY A 214 2.73 13.06 -7.54
C GLY A 214 3.07 14.28 -8.42
N GLY A 215 2.65 15.46 -7.97
CA GLY A 215 2.85 16.71 -8.72
C GLY A 215 1.90 16.81 -9.91
N ARG A 216 0.59 16.72 -9.65
CA ARG A 216 -0.49 16.84 -10.64
C ARG A 216 -0.67 18.31 -11.11
N PHE A 217 0.35 18.85 -11.75
CA PHE A 217 0.38 20.22 -12.28
C PHE A 217 1.05 20.33 -13.65
N VAL A 218 1.54 19.21 -14.23
CA VAL A 218 2.26 19.21 -15.51
C VAL A 218 1.34 19.66 -16.66
N PRO A 219 1.61 20.80 -17.32
CA PRO A 219 0.75 21.28 -18.41
C PRO A 219 0.86 20.40 -19.66
N PRO A 220 -0.22 20.31 -20.48
CA PRO A 220 -0.20 19.54 -21.73
C PRO A 220 0.93 19.95 -22.70
N SER A 221 1.30 21.24 -22.72
CA SER A 221 2.41 21.76 -23.54
C SER A 221 3.76 21.16 -23.14
N VAL A 222 3.99 20.95 -21.83
CA VAL A 222 5.19 20.30 -21.32
C VAL A 222 5.17 18.81 -21.67
N MET A 223 4.03 18.14 -21.46
CA MET A 223 3.87 16.73 -21.83
C MET A 223 4.16 16.50 -23.32
N GLN A 224 3.65 17.37 -24.20
CA GLN A 224 3.89 17.28 -25.63
C GLN A 224 5.36 17.56 -25.99
N LYS A 225 5.96 18.62 -25.43
CA LYS A 225 7.35 19.01 -25.70
C LYS A 225 8.34 17.91 -25.35
N TYR A 226 8.18 17.30 -24.18
CA TYR A 226 9.08 16.26 -23.68
C TYR A 226 8.57 14.83 -23.98
N LYS A 227 7.48 14.70 -24.74
CA LYS A 227 6.83 13.40 -25.09
C LYS A 227 6.59 12.53 -23.84
N LEU A 228 6.12 13.16 -22.76
CA LEU A 228 5.85 12.49 -21.50
C LEU A 228 4.57 11.67 -21.60
N ARG A 229 4.69 10.36 -21.33
CA ARG A 229 3.56 9.47 -21.10
C ARG A 229 3.34 9.35 -19.60
N LEU A 230 2.37 10.09 -19.08
CA LEU A 230 1.99 10.08 -17.68
C LEU A 230 0.58 9.45 -17.54
N PRO A 231 0.33 8.65 -16.48
CA PRO A 231 -0.99 8.09 -16.22
C PRO A 231 -2.01 9.19 -15.92
N LYS A 232 -3.30 8.85 -16.10
CA LYS A 232 -4.39 9.71 -15.65
C LYS A 232 -4.55 9.57 -14.14
N TYR A 233 -4.60 10.71 -13.45
CA TYR A 233 -4.94 10.74 -12.03
C TYR A 233 -6.44 10.48 -11.83
N PRO A 234 -6.85 9.59 -10.92
CA PRO A 234 -8.25 9.28 -10.69
C PRO A 234 -8.95 10.44 -9.96
N GLY A 235 -10.10 10.88 -10.47
CA GLY A 235 -10.93 11.91 -9.83
C GLY A 235 -10.13 13.16 -9.46
N THR A 236 -10.16 13.51 -8.17
CA THR A 236 -9.44 14.65 -7.56
C THR A 236 -8.14 14.24 -6.88
N ALA A 237 -7.66 13.00 -7.07
CA ALA A 237 -6.44 12.53 -6.44
C ALA A 237 -5.22 13.37 -6.86
N MET A 238 -4.34 13.65 -5.90
CA MET A 238 -3.08 14.39 -6.10
C MET A 238 -1.88 13.48 -6.33
N CYS A 239 -2.06 12.18 -6.15
CA CYS A 239 -1.10 11.13 -6.45
C CYS A 239 -1.79 9.98 -7.20
N VAL A 240 -1.01 9.14 -7.86
CA VAL A 240 -1.49 7.91 -8.49
C VAL A 240 -0.40 6.85 -8.38
N GLN A 241 -0.76 5.63 -7.97
CA GLN A 241 0.19 4.53 -7.94
C GLN A 241 0.61 4.16 -9.37
N ILE A 242 1.91 4.00 -9.59
CA ILE A 242 2.55 3.67 -10.85
C ILE A 242 3.46 2.46 -10.71
N GLY A 243 3.95 1.96 -11.85
CA GLY A 243 4.70 0.72 -11.91
C GLY A 243 3.78 -0.49 -11.75
N ASN A 244 4.38 -1.67 -11.70
CA ASN A 244 3.65 -2.81 -11.18
C ASN A 244 3.38 -2.45 -9.72
N SER A 245 2.13 -2.14 -9.39
CA SER A 245 1.67 -2.54 -8.07
C SER A 245 2.21 -3.95 -7.84
N CYS A 246 2.50 -4.32 -6.61
CA CYS A 246 1.99 -5.63 -6.25
C CYS A 246 0.47 -5.57 -6.53
N GLN A 247 0.06 -5.74 -7.80
CA GLN A 247 -0.80 -6.83 -8.13
C GLN A 247 -0.19 -7.92 -7.26
N ILE A 248 -0.89 -8.26 -6.18
CA ILE A 248 -0.89 -9.63 -5.76
C ILE A 248 -0.89 -10.35 -7.09
N LYS A 249 0.24 -10.95 -7.46
CA LYS A 249 0.22 -11.97 -8.47
C LYS A 249 -0.67 -12.97 -7.79
N VAL A 250 -1.95 -12.83 -8.06
CA VAL A 250 -2.80 -13.94 -8.39
C VAL A 250 -2.19 -14.47 -9.69
N GLU A 251 -0.93 -14.93 -9.65
CA GLU A 251 -0.64 -16.27 -10.08
C GLU A 251 -1.50 -17.13 -9.15
N ASP A 252 -2.81 -17.13 -9.40
CA ASP A 252 -3.49 -18.39 -9.43
C ASP A 252 -2.61 -19.18 -10.41
N PRO A 253 -1.83 -20.19 -9.96
CA PRO A 253 -1.49 -21.24 -10.90
C PRO A 253 -2.85 -21.60 -11.46
N VAL A 254 -3.13 -21.24 -12.72
CA VAL A 254 -4.44 -21.48 -13.36
C VAL A 254 -4.81 -22.88 -12.92
N PRO A 255 -5.76 -23.05 -11.96
CA PRO A 255 -5.96 -24.36 -11.37
C PRO A 255 -6.31 -25.21 -12.55
N ALA A 256 -5.57 -26.31 -12.74
CA ALA A 256 -5.74 -27.18 -13.90
C ALA A 256 -7.24 -27.30 -14.14
N LYS A 257 -7.73 -26.76 -15.29
CA LYS A 257 -9.15 -26.42 -15.49
C LYS A 257 -10.01 -27.46 -14.80
N PHE A 258 -10.85 -27.03 -13.86
CA PHE A 258 -11.79 -27.91 -13.18
C PHE A 258 -12.83 -28.39 -14.20
N LEU A 259 -12.46 -29.42 -14.95
CA LEU A 259 -13.27 -30.02 -15.99
C LEU A 259 -14.14 -31.07 -15.32
N GLN A 260 -15.42 -31.14 -15.69
CA GLN A 260 -16.38 -32.13 -15.17
C GLN A 260 -15.86 -33.58 -15.21
N LYS A 261 -14.95 -33.88 -16.15
CA LYS A 261 -14.30 -35.19 -16.30
C LYS A 261 -13.27 -35.55 -15.19
N ASN A 262 -12.84 -34.58 -14.40
CA ASN A 262 -11.81 -34.71 -13.35
C ASN A 262 -12.42 -34.68 -11.93
N VAL A 263 -13.74 -34.75 -11.84
CA VAL A 263 -14.51 -34.65 -10.59
C VAL A 263 -15.18 -36.00 -10.34
N GLU A 264 -15.20 -36.45 -9.09
CA GLU A 264 -15.99 -37.61 -8.71
C GLU A 264 -17.48 -37.34 -9.00
N ALA A 265 -18.20 -38.37 -9.47
CA ALA A 265 -19.63 -38.25 -9.74
C ALA A 265 -20.45 -38.06 -8.45
N ASP A 266 -19.93 -38.56 -7.32
CA ASP A 266 -20.51 -38.39 -6.00
C ASP A 266 -19.91 -37.13 -5.32
N PRO A 267 -20.72 -36.10 -5.04
CA PRO A 267 -20.24 -34.86 -4.42
C PRO A 267 -19.68 -35.07 -3.01
N PHE A 268 -20.13 -36.07 -2.26
CA PHE A 268 -19.60 -36.38 -0.93
C PHE A 268 -18.22 -37.02 -1.01
N LEU A 269 -17.99 -37.91 -1.99
CA LEU A 269 -16.65 -38.45 -2.25
C LEU A 269 -15.70 -37.37 -2.76
N GLN A 270 -16.19 -36.45 -3.60
CA GLN A 270 -15.40 -35.32 -4.06
C GLN A 270 -14.99 -34.40 -2.90
N PHE A 271 -15.92 -34.10 -2.00
CA PHE A 271 -15.63 -33.31 -0.80
C PHE A 271 -14.63 -34.03 0.11
N GLN A 272 -14.84 -35.31 0.40
CA GLN A 272 -13.96 -36.06 1.30
C GLN A 272 -12.50 -36.04 0.80
N LYS A 273 -12.30 -36.24 -0.51
CA LYS A 273 -10.99 -36.14 -1.14
C LYS A 273 -10.34 -34.76 -0.94
N TRP A 274 -11.11 -33.70 -1.10
CA TRP A 274 -10.62 -32.34 -0.89
C TRP A 274 -10.34 -32.02 0.58
N PHE A 275 -11.15 -32.55 1.48
CA PHE A 275 -10.95 -32.42 2.92
C PHE A 275 -9.69 -33.15 3.37
N ASP A 276 -9.47 -34.36 2.87
CA ASP A 276 -8.25 -35.14 3.14
C ASP A 276 -7.00 -34.43 2.60
N ASP A 277 -7.08 -33.83 1.40
CA ASP A 277 -6.01 -32.96 0.87
C ASP A 277 -5.72 -31.79 1.84
N ALA A 278 -6.76 -31.12 2.33
CA ALA A 278 -6.63 -29.97 3.23
C ALA A 278 -5.97 -30.36 4.56
N VAL A 279 -6.37 -31.49 5.14
CA VAL A 279 -5.76 -32.05 6.35
C VAL A 279 -4.29 -32.42 6.09
N ALA A 280 -3.99 -33.06 4.96
CA ALA A 280 -2.64 -33.48 4.62
C ALA A 280 -1.66 -32.31 4.42
N THR A 281 -2.14 -31.12 4.01
CA THR A 281 -1.31 -29.92 3.89
C THR A 281 -0.90 -29.29 5.22
N GLY A 282 -1.43 -29.77 6.36
CA GLY A 282 -1.13 -29.21 7.68
C GLY A 282 -1.76 -27.83 7.92
N LEU A 283 -2.85 -27.52 7.21
CA LEU A 283 -3.63 -26.32 7.46
C LEU A 283 -4.09 -26.25 8.91
N LYS A 284 -4.10 -25.04 9.46
CA LYS A 284 -4.66 -24.79 10.79
C LYS A 284 -6.19 -24.79 10.67
N ASP A 285 -6.85 -25.61 11.48
CA ASP A 285 -8.32 -25.74 11.59
C ASP A 285 -9.04 -26.00 10.23
N PRO A 286 -8.67 -27.07 9.48
CA PRO A 286 -9.25 -27.36 8.16
C PRO A 286 -10.75 -27.75 8.22
N ASP A 287 -11.23 -28.07 9.42
CA ASP A 287 -12.62 -28.40 9.78
C ASP A 287 -13.47 -27.16 10.14
N ALA A 288 -12.89 -25.96 10.16
CA ALA A 288 -13.62 -24.72 10.37
C ALA A 288 -14.34 -24.29 9.08
N MET A 289 -15.64 -24.01 9.19
CA MET A 289 -16.48 -23.61 8.06
C MET A 289 -17.46 -22.50 8.44
N ALA A 290 -17.81 -21.65 7.48
CA ALA A 290 -18.90 -20.70 7.64
C ALA A 290 -20.24 -21.38 7.31
N LEU A 291 -21.15 -21.40 8.28
CA LEU A 291 -22.53 -21.85 8.11
C LEU A 291 -23.44 -20.65 7.86
N SER A 292 -24.14 -20.68 6.73
CA SER A 292 -25.15 -19.67 6.36
C SER A 292 -26.53 -20.30 6.27
N THR A 293 -27.49 -19.67 6.93
CA THR A 293 -28.90 -20.09 7.01
C THR A 293 -29.81 -18.92 6.62
N ALA A 294 -30.99 -19.25 6.11
CA ALA A 294 -32.01 -18.28 5.74
C ALA A 294 -33.32 -18.58 6.47
N ASN A 295 -34.14 -17.55 6.69
CA ASN A 295 -35.49 -17.72 7.20
C ASN A 295 -36.42 -18.31 6.13
N LYS A 296 -37.68 -18.58 6.47
CA LYS A 296 -38.71 -19.13 5.56
C LYS A 296 -38.95 -18.33 4.27
N ASP A 297 -38.53 -17.05 4.23
CA ASP A 297 -38.81 -16.13 3.12
C ASP A 297 -37.65 -16.06 2.10
N GLY A 298 -36.50 -16.70 2.39
CA GLY A 298 -35.31 -16.68 1.54
C GLY A 298 -34.70 -18.05 1.29
N LYS A 299 -34.31 -18.33 0.04
CA LYS A 299 -33.39 -19.43 -0.28
C LYS A 299 -31.95 -18.88 -0.23
N PRO A 300 -31.01 -19.55 0.45
CA PRO A 300 -29.60 -19.18 0.35
C PRO A 300 -29.12 -19.48 -1.08
N CYS A 301 -29.03 -18.45 -1.92
CA CYS A 301 -28.51 -18.56 -3.28
C CYS A 301 -27.01 -18.21 -3.27
N VAL A 302 -26.14 -19.20 -3.46
CA VAL A 302 -24.73 -18.96 -3.80
C VAL A 302 -24.54 -19.34 -5.26
N SER A 303 -24.29 -18.33 -6.10
CA SER A 303 -23.89 -18.48 -7.50
C SER A 303 -22.44 -17.98 -7.61
N PRO A 304 -21.53 -18.62 -8.38
CA PRO A 304 -20.07 -18.44 -8.27
C PRO A 304 -19.53 -17.08 -8.74
N ILE A 305 -20.40 -16.11 -9.00
CA ILE A 305 -20.02 -14.74 -9.33
C ILE A 305 -20.92 -13.88 -8.46
N LEU A 306 -20.40 -13.33 -7.36
CA LEU A 306 -20.78 -12.04 -6.72
C LEU A 306 -20.40 -12.05 -5.23
N LEU A 307 -19.09 -11.86 -4.95
CA LEU A 307 -18.62 -11.44 -3.62
C LEU A 307 -19.30 -10.13 -3.17
N SER A 308 -19.73 -9.30 -4.13
CA SER A 308 -20.40 -8.02 -3.91
C SER A 308 -21.87 -8.13 -3.47
N PHE A 309 -22.56 -9.25 -3.74
CA PHE A 309 -23.94 -9.45 -3.26
C PHE A 309 -24.00 -10.08 -1.87
N PHE A 310 -22.98 -10.85 -1.49
CA PHE A 310 -22.91 -11.50 -0.18
C PHE A 310 -22.87 -10.46 0.95
N LEU A 311 -22.08 -9.39 0.76
CA LEU A 311 -22.04 -8.23 1.66
C LEU A 311 -23.37 -7.47 1.69
N LEU A 312 -24.06 -7.34 0.55
CA LEU A 312 -25.33 -6.63 0.47
C LEU A 312 -26.44 -7.39 1.23
N GLN A 313 -26.52 -8.72 1.11
CA GLN A 313 -27.53 -9.54 1.82
C GLN A 313 -27.35 -9.58 3.35
N ILE A 314 -26.10 -9.52 3.82
CA ILE A 314 -25.79 -9.40 5.26
C ILE A 314 -26.30 -8.06 5.82
N ILE A 315 -26.18 -6.98 5.04
CA ILE A 315 -26.62 -5.63 5.44
C ILE A 315 -28.15 -5.52 5.54
N ILE A 316 -28.91 -6.26 4.72
CA ILE A 316 -30.39 -6.29 4.76
C ILE A 316 -30.96 -7.24 5.83
N GLY A 317 -30.12 -7.93 6.62
CA GLY A 317 -30.55 -8.76 7.76
C GLY A 317 -31.28 -10.06 7.41
N GLN A 318 -31.21 -10.50 6.14
CA GLN A 318 -31.94 -11.68 5.62
C GLN A 318 -31.17 -12.99 5.82
N ASN A 319 -29.84 -12.92 5.94
CA ASN A 319 -28.98 -14.09 6.15
C ASN A 319 -28.23 -13.96 7.47
N SER A 320 -28.03 -15.09 8.15
CA SER A 320 -27.15 -15.15 9.29
C SER A 320 -25.97 -16.09 8.98
N SER A 321 -24.73 -15.62 9.12
CA SER A 321 -23.50 -16.40 8.86
C SER A 321 -22.61 -16.46 10.11
N ARG A 322 -21.94 -17.59 10.38
CA ARG A 322 -20.92 -17.71 11.44
C ARG A 322 -19.98 -18.89 11.20
N MET A 323 -18.81 -18.86 11.84
CA MET A 323 -17.90 -20.01 11.89
C MET A 323 -18.47 -21.13 12.79
N VAL A 324 -18.45 -22.36 12.31
CA VAL A 324 -18.77 -23.59 13.04
C VAL A 324 -17.70 -24.65 12.73
N GLN A 325 -17.61 -25.67 13.58
CA GLN A 325 -16.71 -26.80 13.38
C GLN A 325 -17.45 -28.00 12.83
N LEU A 326 -16.94 -28.55 11.73
CA LEU A 326 -17.32 -29.85 11.20
C LEU A 326 -16.89 -30.95 12.17
N LYS A 327 -17.75 -31.94 12.40
CA LYS A 327 -17.49 -33.10 13.27
C LYS A 327 -17.35 -34.40 12.49
N LYS A 328 -18.14 -34.57 11.45
CA LYS A 328 -18.14 -35.77 10.62
C LYS A 328 -18.72 -35.45 9.24
N VAL A 329 -18.23 -36.15 8.23
CA VAL A 329 -18.88 -36.29 6.93
C VAL A 329 -19.02 -37.77 6.64
N ASP A 330 -20.21 -38.18 6.22
CA ASP A 330 -20.49 -39.52 5.75
C ASP A 330 -21.50 -39.48 4.61
N ARG A 331 -22.00 -40.65 4.20
CA ARG A 331 -22.98 -40.77 3.11
C ARG A 331 -24.35 -40.18 3.45
N GLU A 332 -24.65 -39.95 4.72
CA GLU A 332 -25.90 -39.35 5.19
C GLU A 332 -25.80 -37.82 5.25
N GLY A 333 -24.58 -37.27 5.31
CA GLY A 333 -24.34 -35.85 5.10
C GLY A 333 -23.21 -35.28 5.96
N PHE A 334 -23.35 -34.00 6.30
CA PHE A 334 -22.39 -33.26 7.11
C PHE A 334 -22.93 -33.13 8.54
N VAL A 335 -22.09 -33.39 9.53
CA VAL A 335 -22.41 -33.24 10.95
C VAL A 335 -21.52 -32.17 11.54
N TRP A 336 -22.09 -31.16 12.19
CA TRP A 336 -21.35 -30.05 12.79
C TRP A 336 -21.90 -29.68 14.17
N CYS A 337 -21.10 -28.96 14.96
CA CYS A 337 -21.55 -28.46 16.25
C CYS A 337 -22.30 -27.13 16.11
N SER A 338 -23.52 -27.08 16.62
CA SER A 338 -24.34 -25.87 16.70
C SER A 338 -25.21 -25.91 17.96
N ASN A 339 -25.51 -24.75 18.54
CA ASN A 339 -26.48 -24.65 19.63
C ASN A 339 -27.91 -24.68 19.05
N TYR A 340 -28.72 -25.67 19.41
CA TYR A 340 -30.13 -25.80 19.00
C TYR A 340 -30.99 -24.59 19.40
N GLY A 341 -30.65 -23.94 20.52
CA GLY A 341 -31.31 -22.71 21.00
C GLY A 341 -30.93 -21.44 20.21
N SER A 342 -30.01 -21.53 19.25
CA SER A 342 -29.58 -20.35 18.48
C SER A 342 -30.57 -19.99 17.38
N ARG A 343 -30.56 -18.72 16.97
CA ARG A 343 -31.37 -18.20 15.84
C ARG A 343 -31.28 -19.10 14.59
N LYS A 344 -30.06 -19.54 14.24
CA LYS A 344 -29.80 -20.47 13.12
C LYS A 344 -30.41 -21.85 13.31
N GLY A 345 -30.40 -22.37 14.54
CA GLY A 345 -31.03 -23.66 14.85
C GLY A 345 -32.53 -23.63 14.62
N HIS A 346 -33.16 -22.48 14.89
CA HIS A 346 -34.57 -22.24 14.58
C HIS A 346 -34.77 -22.03 13.08
N GLU A 347 -33.92 -21.25 12.41
CA GLU A 347 -33.95 -21.05 10.95
C GLU A 347 -33.82 -22.39 10.19
N ILE A 348 -32.91 -23.29 10.57
CA ILE A 348 -32.75 -24.61 9.94
C ILE A 348 -33.96 -25.52 10.19
N ALA A 349 -34.57 -25.44 11.37
CA ALA A 349 -35.78 -26.21 11.69
C ALA A 349 -36.99 -25.75 10.86
N GLU A 350 -37.04 -24.47 10.51
CA GLU A 350 -38.10 -23.87 9.68
C GLU A 350 -37.81 -23.93 8.17
N ASN A 351 -36.53 -23.90 7.78
CA ASN A 351 -36.04 -23.92 6.41
C ASN A 351 -34.79 -24.84 6.31
N PRO A 352 -34.93 -26.06 5.77
CA PRO A 352 -33.86 -27.04 5.74
C PRO A 352 -32.77 -26.75 4.69
N HIS A 353 -32.69 -25.52 4.15
CA HIS A 353 -31.62 -25.13 3.23
C HIS A 353 -30.49 -24.39 3.97
N ALA A 354 -29.26 -24.89 3.85
CA ALA A 354 -28.07 -24.30 4.48
C ALA A 354 -26.83 -24.39 3.57
N SER A 355 -26.01 -23.35 3.55
CA SER A 355 -24.76 -23.34 2.77
C SER A 355 -23.54 -23.42 3.69
N LEU A 356 -22.55 -24.23 3.31
CA LEU A 356 -21.30 -24.42 4.02
C LEU A 356 -20.12 -23.91 3.18
N LEU A 357 -19.40 -22.94 3.70
CA LEU A 357 -18.21 -22.40 3.04
C LEU A 357 -16.96 -22.82 3.81
N PHE A 358 -16.10 -23.62 3.18
CA PHE A 358 -14.76 -23.96 3.67
C PHE A 358 -13.75 -23.07 2.94
N TYR A 359 -12.80 -22.50 3.67
CA TYR A 359 -11.75 -21.67 3.07
C TYR A 359 -10.39 -22.33 3.24
N TRP A 360 -9.89 -22.99 2.18
CA TRP A 360 -8.56 -23.59 2.15
C TRP A 360 -7.67 -22.82 1.19
N ASN A 361 -7.06 -21.76 1.71
CA ASN A 361 -6.22 -20.84 0.95
C ASN A 361 -5.07 -21.53 0.22
N THR A 362 -4.46 -22.56 0.80
CA THR A 362 -3.36 -23.33 0.17
C THR A 362 -3.81 -24.19 -1.00
N LEU A 363 -5.10 -24.52 -1.07
CA LEU A 363 -5.67 -25.37 -2.13
C LEU A 363 -6.43 -24.56 -3.20
N ASN A 364 -6.61 -23.24 -3.02
CA ASN A 364 -7.43 -22.38 -3.88
C ASN A 364 -8.87 -22.94 -4.08
N ARG A 365 -9.48 -23.48 -3.01
CA ARG A 365 -10.84 -24.07 -3.02
C ARG A 365 -11.71 -23.38 -1.96
N GLN A 366 -12.95 -23.03 -2.30
CA GLN A 366 -13.75 -22.17 -1.42
C GLN A 366 -15.28 -22.35 -1.35
N ASP A 367 -15.94 -23.43 -1.81
CA ASP A 367 -17.41 -23.50 -1.63
C ASP A 367 -18.04 -24.90 -1.72
N LEU A 368 -19.09 -25.13 -0.91
CA LEU A 368 -20.04 -26.25 -1.05
C LEU A 368 -21.47 -25.83 -0.64
N THR A 369 -22.42 -25.86 -1.58
CA THR A 369 -23.84 -25.68 -1.27
C THR A 369 -24.49 -27.02 -0.96
N ILE A 370 -25.22 -27.11 0.16
CA ILE A 370 -25.92 -28.31 0.58
C ILE A 370 -27.42 -28.00 0.67
N GLU A 371 -28.25 -28.97 0.29
CA GLU A 371 -29.67 -28.97 0.63
C GLU A 371 -29.82 -30.05 1.71
N ALA A 372 -30.30 -29.69 2.91
CA ALA A 372 -30.41 -30.61 4.04
C ALA A 372 -31.78 -31.28 4.12
#